data_AF-Q1N6X1-F1
#
_entry.id   AF-Q1N6X1-F1
#
_cell.length_a   1.000
_cell.length_b   1.000
_cell.length_c   1.000
_cell.angle_alpha   90.00
_cell.angle_beta   90.00
_cell.angle_gamma   90.00
#
_symmetry.space_group_name_H-M   'P 1'
#
loop_
_entity.id
_entity.type
_entity.pdbx_description
1 polymer ?
#
loop_
_entity_poly.entity_id
_entity_poly.type
_entity_poly.pdbx_seq_one_letter_code
_entity_poly.pdbx_strand_id
1 'polypeptide(L)'
;MNRYYLYQKTLGGTCVCIKPEQIDGCSGQEAQGVTSQLLGVVASEPGIFEVKATGDIPAAGSFLLLPIKGSQQLSLLMEVHEIASLITPESSWSARCSGLPQSDFQLRSLDAHCDRCGKNESIEFLQVTSDLQADALQGLNMFGWRADEHTQICQSCNRGVDEH
;
A
#
# COMPACT_ATOMS: atom_id res chain seq x y z
N MET A 1 14.38 5.61 -0.50
CA MET A 1 13.15 6.03 -1.19
C MET A 1 12.03 5.80 -0.19
N ASN A 2 11.37 6.85 0.31
CA ASN A 2 10.34 6.67 1.34
C ASN A 2 9.12 6.01 0.71
N ARG A 3 8.89 4.73 1.01
CA ARG A 3 7.70 3.99 0.57
C ARG A 3 6.61 4.22 1.61
N TYR A 4 5.64 5.07 1.28
CA TYR A 4 4.49 5.36 2.16
C TYR A 4 3.30 4.42 1.92
N TYR A 5 3.32 3.69 0.80
CA TYR A 5 2.26 2.78 0.40
C TYR A 5 2.83 1.63 -0.42
N LEU A 6 2.08 0.53 -0.49
CA LEU A 6 2.39 -0.62 -1.31
C LEU A 6 1.19 -0.99 -2.19
N TYR A 7 1.48 -1.58 -3.34
CA TYR A 7 0.48 -2.28 -4.13
C TYR A 7 0.16 -3.60 -3.45
N GLN A 8 -1.02 -3.66 -2.83
CA GLN A 8 -1.56 -4.87 -2.26
C GLN A 8 -3.08 -4.85 -2.39
N LYS A 9 -3.62 -5.93 -2.94
CA LYS A 9 -5.04 -6.22 -2.88
C LYS A 9 -5.38 -6.80 -1.51
N THR A 10 -5.62 -5.93 -0.54
CA THR A 10 -6.22 -6.34 0.73
C THR A 10 -7.73 -6.49 0.55
N LEU A 11 -8.31 -7.57 1.08
CA LEU A 11 -9.75 -7.72 1.12
C LEU A 11 -10.34 -6.58 1.98
N GLY A 12 -11.47 -6.02 1.54
CA GLY A 12 -12.13 -4.95 2.29
C GLY A 12 -12.38 -5.36 3.73
N GLY A 13 -11.97 -4.51 4.69
CA GLY A 13 -12.12 -4.80 6.12
C GLY A 13 -11.03 -5.67 6.73
N THR A 14 -9.90 -5.90 6.05
CA THR A 14 -8.71 -6.51 6.65
C THR A 14 -7.50 -5.61 6.57
N CYS A 15 -6.55 -5.81 7.48
CA CYS A 15 -5.19 -5.28 7.38
C CYS A 15 -4.20 -6.45 7.38
N VAL A 16 -3.00 -6.20 6.86
CA VAL A 16 -1.96 -7.21 6.79
C VAL A 16 -0.72 -6.72 7.54
N CYS A 17 -0.27 -7.51 8.50
CA CYS A 17 0.96 -7.26 9.24
C CYS A 17 2.15 -7.87 8.50
N ILE A 18 3.16 -7.05 8.24
CA ILE A 18 4.43 -7.46 7.62
C ILE A 18 5.61 -7.01 8.47
N LYS A 19 6.73 -7.73 8.33
CA LYS A 19 8.01 -7.35 8.93
C LYS A 19 8.77 -6.34 8.05
N PRO A 20 9.69 -5.56 8.62
CA PRO A 20 10.47 -4.57 7.86
C PRO A 20 11.15 -5.14 6.62
N GLU A 21 11.73 -6.35 6.72
CA GLU A 21 12.41 -7.02 5.61
C GLU A 21 11.51 -7.39 4.43
N GLN A 22 10.18 -7.34 4.61
CA GLN A 22 9.21 -7.67 3.56
C GLN A 22 8.81 -6.45 2.72
N ILE A 23 9.07 -5.21 3.18
CA ILE A 23 8.68 -3.98 2.47
C ILE A 23 9.34 -3.88 1.10
N ASP A 24 10.62 -4.26 0.99
CA ASP A 24 11.37 -4.12 -0.25
C ASP A 24 10.97 -5.14 -1.32
N GLY A 25 10.45 -6.31 -0.90
CA GLY A 25 10.04 -7.41 -1.78
C GLY A 25 8.62 -7.34 -2.31
N CYS A 26 7.76 -6.44 -1.80
CA CYS A 26 6.36 -6.32 -2.23
C CYS A 26 6.19 -5.37 -3.43
N SER A 27 6.75 -5.72 -4.59
CA SER A 27 6.44 -5.03 -5.86
C SER A 27 5.31 -5.78 -6.59
N GLY A 28 4.10 -5.23 -6.58
CA GLY A 28 2.96 -5.76 -7.35
C GLY A 28 2.49 -7.18 -6.98
N GLN A 29 2.92 -7.73 -5.84
CA GLN A 29 2.50 -9.03 -5.34
C GLN A 29 1.78 -8.88 -3.99
N GLU A 30 0.81 -9.75 -3.70
CA GLU A 30 0.15 -9.79 -2.40
C GLU A 30 1.18 -9.97 -1.28
N ALA A 31 1.16 -9.09 -0.29
CA ALA A 31 2.09 -9.17 0.83
C ALA A 31 1.84 -10.47 1.62
N GLN A 32 2.89 -11.26 1.80
CA GLN A 32 2.87 -12.49 2.60
C GLN A 32 2.94 -12.14 4.09
N GLY A 33 1.88 -11.55 4.60
CA GLY A 33 1.77 -11.14 5.99
C GLY A 33 0.65 -11.85 6.73
N VAL A 34 0.57 -11.55 8.01
CA VAL A 34 -0.50 -12.06 8.87
C VAL A 34 -1.73 -11.17 8.69
N THR A 35 -2.88 -11.76 8.37
CA THR A 35 -4.11 -11.01 8.10
C THR A 35 -4.95 -10.89 9.37
N SER A 36 -5.38 -9.67 9.68
CA SER A 36 -6.29 -9.38 10.79
C SER A 36 -7.53 -8.66 10.28
N GLN A 37 -8.67 -8.90 10.94
CA GLN A 37 -9.94 -8.25 10.60
C GLN A 37 -10.00 -6.87 11.23
N LEU A 38 -10.13 -5.81 10.42
CA LEU A 38 -10.25 -4.44 10.91
C LEU A 38 -11.59 -4.23 11.61
N LEU A 39 -11.53 -3.67 12.81
CA LEU A 39 -12.68 -3.19 13.57
C LEU A 39 -12.87 -1.68 13.40
N GLY A 40 -11.77 -0.93 13.25
CA GLY A 40 -11.83 0.51 13.05
C GLY A 40 -10.45 1.15 12.97
N VAL A 41 -10.40 2.34 12.38
CA VAL A 41 -9.20 3.17 12.31
C VAL A 41 -9.58 4.59 12.66
N VAL A 42 -8.82 5.21 13.55
CA VAL A 42 -8.99 6.61 13.95
C VAL A 42 -7.68 7.34 13.75
N ALA A 43 -7.70 8.46 13.03
CA ALA A 43 -6.58 9.39 13.02
C ALA A 43 -6.65 10.26 14.28
N SER A 44 -5.57 10.27 15.07
CA SER A 44 -5.50 11.03 16.32
C SER A 44 -4.78 12.36 16.14
N GLU A 45 -3.68 12.34 15.40
CA GLU A 45 -2.84 13.47 15.02
C GLU A 45 -2.40 13.29 13.56
N PRO A 46 -1.91 14.33 12.86
CA PRO A 46 -1.38 14.17 11.51
C PRO A 46 -0.31 13.07 11.46
N GLY A 47 -0.60 12.00 10.72
CA GLY A 47 0.30 10.86 10.57
C GLY A 47 0.28 9.85 11.70
N ILE A 48 -0.55 10.02 12.74
CA ILE A 48 -0.69 9.08 13.85
C ILE A 48 -2.09 8.48 13.88
N PHE A 49 -2.15 7.16 13.94
CA PHE A 49 -3.38 6.39 13.80
C PHE A 49 -3.52 5.37 14.93
N GLU A 50 -4.73 5.22 15.43
CA GLU A 50 -5.12 4.09 16.27
C GLU A 50 -5.85 3.08 15.37
N VAL A 51 -5.26 1.90 15.19
CA VAL A 51 -5.84 0.80 14.42
C VAL A 51 -6.38 -0.23 15.39
N LYS A 52 -7.63 -0.66 15.22
CA LYS A 52 -8.26 -1.73 15.99
C LYS A 52 -8.58 -2.89 15.07
N ALA A 53 -8.21 -4.10 15.49
CA ALA A 53 -8.46 -5.30 14.71
C ALA A 53 -8.62 -6.54 15.60
N THR A 54 -9.14 -7.61 15.02
CA THR A 54 -9.26 -8.94 15.63
C THR A 54 -8.39 -9.94 14.88
N GLY A 55 -7.73 -10.82 15.62
CA GLY A 55 -6.85 -11.86 15.11
C GLY A 55 -5.46 -11.75 15.71
N ASP A 56 -4.47 -12.18 14.94
CA ASP A 56 -3.08 -12.17 15.40
C ASP A 56 -2.59 -10.74 15.68
N ILE A 57 -1.84 -10.62 16.77
CA ILE A 57 -1.37 -9.35 17.32
C ILE A 57 -0.02 -8.99 16.65
N PRO A 58 0.12 -7.79 16.08
CA PRO A 58 1.39 -7.35 15.50
C PRO A 58 2.44 -7.11 16.57
N ALA A 59 3.72 -7.12 16.17
CA ALA A 59 4.82 -6.75 17.05
C ALA A 59 5.14 -5.25 16.90
N ALA A 60 5.65 -4.62 17.97
CA ALA A 60 6.19 -3.27 17.83
C ALA A 60 7.38 -3.28 16.85
N GLY A 61 7.47 -2.28 15.98
CA GLY A 61 8.43 -2.20 14.88
C GLY A 61 8.05 -2.99 13.62
N SER A 62 6.91 -3.71 13.62
CA SER A 62 6.34 -4.24 12.37
C SER A 62 5.55 -3.16 11.62
N PHE A 63 5.05 -3.49 10.44
CA PHE A 63 4.21 -2.61 9.65
C PHE A 63 2.84 -3.21 9.39
N LEU A 64 1.80 -2.38 9.44
CA LEU A 64 0.46 -2.71 8.98
C LEU A 64 0.23 -2.11 7.60
N LEU A 65 -0.30 -2.93 6.70
CA LEU A 65 -0.81 -2.54 5.41
C LEU A 65 -2.29 -2.27 5.56
N LEU A 66 -2.64 -0.98 5.52
CA LEU A 66 -3.99 -0.50 5.73
C LEU A 66 -4.64 -0.12 4.38
N PRO A 67 -5.75 -0.75 3.98
CA PRO A 67 -6.42 -0.43 2.73
C PRO A 67 -6.81 1.05 2.66
N ILE A 68 -6.54 1.68 1.51
CA ILE A 68 -6.94 3.07 1.27
C ILE A 68 -8.41 3.09 0.84
N LYS A 69 -9.23 3.86 1.54
CA LYS A 69 -10.64 4.02 1.17
C LYS A 69 -10.76 4.51 -0.28
N GLY A 70 -11.48 3.75 -1.10
CA GLY A 70 -11.69 4.04 -2.52
C GLY A 70 -10.63 3.47 -3.46
N SER A 71 -9.54 2.91 -2.94
CA SER A 71 -8.55 2.18 -3.72
C SER A 71 -8.93 0.70 -3.83
N GLN A 72 -8.60 0.08 -4.95
CA GLN A 72 -8.75 -1.36 -5.16
C GLN A 72 -7.45 -2.14 -4.93
N GLN A 73 -6.31 -1.45 -4.90
CA GLN A 73 -4.99 -2.08 -4.98
C GLN A 73 -3.91 -1.43 -4.12
N LEU A 74 -4.20 -0.33 -3.42
CA LEU A 74 -3.22 0.37 -2.58
C LEU A 74 -3.54 0.22 -1.10
N SER A 75 -2.49 -0.03 -0.33
CA SER A 75 -2.51 0.03 1.12
C SER A 75 -1.46 1.01 1.61
N LEU A 76 -1.80 1.83 2.61
CA LEU A 76 -0.84 2.64 3.35
C LEU A 76 0.07 1.73 4.18
N LEU A 77 1.34 2.09 4.23
CA LEU A 77 2.31 1.45 5.08
C LEU A 77 2.34 2.19 6.44
N MET A 78 2.02 1.47 7.50
CA MET A 78 1.85 2.04 8.85
C MET A 78 2.82 1.36 9.82
N GLU A 79 3.77 2.09 10.39
CA GLU A 79 4.70 1.55 11.39
C GLU A 79 3.99 1.39 12.74
N VAL A 80 4.12 0.23 13.38
CA VAL A 80 3.49 -0.08 14.67
C VAL A 80 4.43 0.31 15.82
N HIS A 81 3.95 1.18 16.72
CA HIS A 81 4.72 1.65 17.87
C HIS A 81 4.34 0.98 19.17
N GLU A 82 3.04 0.94 19.46
CA GLU A 82 2.51 0.45 20.74
C GLU A 82 1.32 -0.45 20.45
N ILE A 83 1.17 -1.52 21.24
CA ILE A 83 0.06 -2.47 21.12
C ILE A 83 -0.60 -2.68 22.48
N ALA A 84 -1.92 -2.72 22.49
CA ALA A 84 -2.72 -3.09 23.64
C ALA A 84 -3.74 -4.18 23.25
N SER A 85 -3.85 -5.23 24.05
CA SER A 85 -4.95 -6.18 23.95
C SER A 85 -6.24 -5.54 24.45
N LEU A 86 -7.34 -5.77 23.74
CA LEU A 86 -8.67 -5.32 24.14
C LEU A 86 -9.43 -6.46 24.81
N ILE A 87 -10.27 -6.12 25.79
CA ILE A 87 -11.08 -7.10 26.52
C ILE A 87 -12.27 -7.57 25.66
N THR A 88 -12.79 -6.70 24.79
CA THR A 88 -13.96 -6.99 23.97
C THR A 88 -13.85 -6.24 22.63
N PRO A 89 -14.02 -6.91 21.48
CA PRO A 89 -14.23 -8.36 21.28
C PRO A 89 -13.06 -9.24 21.75
N GLU A 90 -13.28 -10.55 21.96
CA GLU A 90 -12.17 -11.47 22.26
C GLU A 90 -11.14 -11.49 21.13
N SER A 91 -9.87 -11.69 21.49
CA SER A 91 -8.75 -11.70 20.54
C SER A 91 -8.61 -10.42 19.71
N SER A 92 -9.14 -9.29 20.21
CA SER A 92 -8.95 -7.98 19.59
C SER A 92 -7.84 -7.19 20.25
N TRP A 93 -7.28 -6.28 19.48
CA TRP A 93 -6.15 -5.45 19.88
C TRP A 93 -6.29 -4.06 19.26
N SER A 94 -5.66 -3.08 19.89
CA SER A 94 -5.42 -1.76 19.33
C SER A 94 -3.91 -1.56 19.16
N ALA A 95 -3.54 -0.84 18.11
CA ALA A 95 -2.16 -0.47 17.83
C ALA A 95 -2.06 1.03 17.52
N ARG A 96 -1.13 1.72 18.19
CA ARG A 96 -0.72 3.06 17.80
C ARG A 96 0.28 2.94 16.67
N CYS A 97 -0.04 3.53 15.54
CA CYS A 97 0.75 3.45 14.32
C CYS A 97 1.10 4.83 13.78
N SER A 98 2.20 4.96 13.05
CA SER A 98 2.49 6.14 12.22
C SER A 98 2.47 5.81 10.75
N GLY A 99 1.98 6.72 9.93
CA GLY A 99 1.96 6.59 8.47
C GLY A 99 1.77 7.94 7.80
N LEU A 100 1.51 7.91 6.50
CA LEU A 100 1.29 9.14 5.74
C LEU A 100 0.00 9.85 6.21
N PRO A 101 0.04 11.14 6.59
CA PRO A 101 -1.15 11.87 6.97
C PRO A 101 -2.18 11.91 5.83
N GLN A 102 -3.47 11.82 6.16
CA GLN A 102 -4.52 11.84 5.14
C GLN A 102 -4.54 13.15 4.33
N SER A 103 -4.08 14.26 4.92
CA SER A 103 -3.95 15.56 4.23
C SER A 103 -2.83 15.59 3.19
N ASP A 104 -1.89 14.65 3.25
CA ASP A 104 -0.61 14.72 2.55
C ASP A 104 -0.61 13.83 1.30
N PHE A 105 -1.74 13.20 0.98
CA PHE A 105 -1.87 12.44 -0.26
C PHE A 105 -3.25 12.54 -0.89
N GLN A 106 -3.26 12.28 -2.19
CA GLN A 106 -4.49 12.08 -2.96
C GLN A 106 -4.38 10.77 -3.73
N LEU A 107 -5.42 9.94 -3.65
CA LEU A 107 -5.56 8.77 -4.51
C LEU A 107 -5.84 9.24 -5.94
N ARG A 108 -5.02 8.80 -6.88
CA ARG A 108 -5.14 9.11 -8.31
C ARG A 108 -5.16 7.82 -9.12
N SER A 109 -5.69 7.90 -10.32
CA SER A 109 -5.57 6.85 -11.34
C SER A 109 -5.04 7.44 -12.63
N LEU A 110 -4.31 6.64 -13.39
CA LEU A 110 -3.91 6.96 -14.76
C LEU A 110 -4.11 5.73 -15.65
N ASP A 111 -4.41 5.97 -16.92
CA ASP A 111 -4.47 4.93 -17.93
C ASP A 111 -3.12 4.87 -18.65
N ALA A 112 -2.32 3.85 -18.33
CA ALA A 112 -0.98 3.66 -18.86
C ALA A 112 -1.03 2.95 -20.20
N HIS A 113 -0.21 3.39 -21.15
CA HIS A 113 -0.08 2.77 -22.47
C HIS A 113 1.32 2.19 -22.63
N CYS A 114 1.42 0.91 -22.96
CA CYS A 114 2.71 0.26 -23.16
C CYS A 114 3.28 0.57 -24.55
N ASP A 115 4.45 1.20 -24.62
CA ASP A 115 5.10 1.56 -25.89
C ASP A 115 5.58 0.36 -26.72
N ARG A 116 5.63 -0.84 -26.12
CA ARG A 116 6.09 -2.07 -26.81
C ARG A 116 4.95 -2.91 -27.36
N CYS A 117 3.92 -3.19 -26.55
CA CYS A 117 2.82 -4.09 -26.95
C CYS A 117 1.48 -3.36 -27.14
N GLY A 118 1.40 -2.05 -26.88
CA GLY A 118 0.17 -1.27 -27.01
C GLY A 118 -0.89 -1.55 -25.95
N LYS A 119 -0.59 -2.38 -24.93
CA LYS A 119 -1.53 -2.68 -23.83
C LYS A 119 -1.87 -1.42 -23.05
N ASN A 120 -3.15 -1.23 -22.76
CA ASN A 120 -3.64 -0.23 -21.82
C ASN A 120 -3.91 -0.86 -20.45
N GLU A 121 -3.54 -0.19 -19.37
CA GLU A 121 -3.78 -0.65 -18.00
C GLU A 121 -4.07 0.55 -17.08
N SER A 122 -5.16 0.48 -16.32
CA SER A 122 -5.52 1.55 -15.37
C SER A 122 -4.84 1.28 -14.03
N ILE A 123 -4.02 2.24 -13.57
CA ILE A 123 -3.13 2.08 -12.42
C ILE A 123 -3.43 3.18 -11.42
N GLU A 124 -3.67 2.78 -10.16
CA GLU A 124 -3.86 3.70 -9.05
C GLU A 124 -2.51 4.06 -8.43
N PHE A 125 -2.31 5.30 -7.99
CA PHE A 125 -1.12 5.74 -7.27
C PHE A 125 -1.47 6.83 -6.25
N LEU A 126 -0.54 7.13 -5.32
CA LEU A 126 -0.70 8.27 -4.43
C LEU A 126 0.09 9.45 -4.96
N GLN A 127 -0.59 10.57 -5.17
CA GLN A 127 0.07 11.85 -5.31
C GLN A 127 0.40 12.37 -3.90
N VAL A 128 1.69 12.49 -3.60
CA VAL A 128 2.22 12.96 -2.30
C VAL A 128 3.03 14.24 -2.45
N THR A 129 3.43 14.59 -3.67
CA THR A 129 4.14 15.82 -3.99
C THR A 129 3.30 16.74 -4.87
N SER A 130 3.79 17.95 -5.12
CA SER A 130 3.23 18.85 -6.12
C SER A 130 3.55 18.41 -7.56
N ASP A 131 4.50 17.49 -7.74
CA ASP A 131 4.91 16.98 -9.05
C ASP A 131 4.13 15.69 -9.38
N LEU A 132 2.99 15.88 -10.02
CA LEU A 132 2.11 14.79 -10.43
C LEU A 132 2.80 13.79 -11.37
N GLN A 133 3.72 14.25 -12.22
CA GLN A 133 4.40 13.38 -13.18
C GLN A 133 5.40 12.47 -12.46
N ALA A 134 6.18 13.02 -11.54
CA ALA A 134 7.11 12.25 -10.72
C ALA A 134 6.38 11.17 -9.90
N ASP A 135 5.27 11.53 -9.25
CA ASP A 135 4.46 10.59 -8.46
C ASP A 135 3.83 9.51 -9.34
N ALA A 136 3.36 9.86 -10.54
CA ALA A 136 2.80 8.91 -11.51
C ALA A 136 3.86 7.90 -11.99
N LEU A 137 5.07 8.37 -12.33
CA LEU A 137 6.19 7.51 -12.71
C LEU A 137 6.62 6.60 -11.56
N GLN A 138 6.65 7.12 -10.33
CA GLN A 138 6.91 6.30 -9.14
C GLN A 138 5.84 5.22 -8.97
N GLY A 139 4.56 5.58 -9.09
CA GLY A 139 3.43 4.64 -9.04
C GLY A 139 3.56 3.53 -10.07
N LEU A 140 3.79 3.87 -11.34
CA LEU A 140 4.03 2.92 -12.43
C LEU A 140 5.18 1.95 -12.11
N ASN A 141 6.32 2.48 -11.69
CA ASN A 141 7.48 1.66 -11.36
C ASN A 141 7.22 0.72 -10.16
N MET A 142 6.48 1.19 -9.16
CA MET A 142 6.09 0.35 -8.02
C MET A 142 5.05 -0.73 -8.39
N PHE A 143 4.17 -0.45 -9.36
CA PHE A 143 3.25 -1.44 -9.93
C PHE A 143 3.99 -2.51 -10.76
N GLY A 144 5.24 -2.26 -11.14
CA GLY A 144 6.11 -3.20 -11.86
C GLY A 144 6.33 -2.84 -13.33
N TRP A 145 5.85 -1.67 -13.77
CA TRP A 145 6.22 -1.12 -15.08
C TRP A 145 7.67 -0.66 -15.04
N ARG A 146 8.30 -0.57 -16.21
CA ARG A 146 9.53 0.19 -16.38
C ARG A 146 9.15 1.50 -17.06
N ALA A 147 9.03 2.56 -16.26
CA ALA A 147 8.57 3.85 -16.72
C ALA A 147 9.56 4.96 -16.37
N ASP A 148 9.84 5.83 -17.34
CA ASP A 148 10.55 7.08 -17.17
C ASP A 148 9.83 8.19 -17.95
N GLU A 149 10.44 9.37 -18.04
CA GLU A 149 9.85 10.52 -18.75
C GLU A 149 9.63 10.28 -20.25
N HIS A 150 10.21 9.23 -20.83
CA HIS A 150 10.23 9.01 -22.28
C HIS A 150 9.61 7.69 -22.71
N THR A 151 9.60 6.69 -21.82
CA THR A 151 9.14 5.34 -22.13
C THR A 151 8.31 4.75 -21.01
N GLN A 152 7.28 3.99 -21.38
CA GLN A 152 6.39 3.25 -20.49
C GLN A 152 6.25 1.80 -20.97
N ILE A 153 6.91 0.89 -20.27
CA ILE A 153 6.90 -0.54 -20.62
C ILE A 153 6.17 -1.33 -19.54
N CYS A 154 5.10 -2.04 -19.94
CA CYS A 154 4.31 -2.84 -19.00
C CYS A 154 5.12 -3.98 -18.37
N GLN A 155 4.62 -4.49 -17.24
CA GLN A 155 5.24 -5.60 -16.51
C GLN A 155 5.51 -6.85 -17.35
N SER A 156 4.60 -7.23 -18.27
CA SER A 156 4.78 -8.41 -19.15
C SER A 156 5.99 -8.20 -20.06
N CYS A 157 6.03 -7.07 -20.76
CA CYS A 157 7.13 -6.69 -21.64
C CYS A 157 8.46 -6.49 -20.90
N ASN A 158 8.42 -5.94 -19.68
CA ASN A 158 9.60 -5.75 -18.84
C ASN A 158 10.19 -7.09 -18.37
N ARG A 159 9.36 -8.09 -18.10
CA ARG A 159 9.78 -9.46 -17.74
C ARG A 159 10.16 -10.31 -18.96
N GLY A 160 10.04 -9.79 -20.18
CA GLY A 160 10.30 -10.53 -21.41
C GLY A 160 9.23 -11.60 -21.72
N VAL A 161 8.05 -11.50 -21.10
CA VAL A 161 6.90 -12.35 -21.42
C VAL A 161 6.15 -11.67 -22.56
N ASP A 162 6.43 -12.13 -23.79
CA ASP A 162 5.70 -11.69 -24.97
C ASP A 162 4.33 -12.40 -25.00
N GLU A 163 3.28 -11.72 -24.56
CA GLU A 163 1.89 -12.14 -24.77
C GLU A 163 1.51 -11.82 -26.22
N HIS A 164 1.83 -12.72 -27.16
CA HIS A 164 1.30 -12.71 -28.53
C HIS A 164 0.03 -13.56 -28.64
#